data_AF-A0A828ZNS1-F1
#
_entry.id   AF-A0A828ZNS1-F1
#
_cell.length_a   1.000
_cell.length_b   1.000
_cell.length_c   1.000
_cell.angle_alpha   90.00
_cell.angle_beta   90.00
_cell.angle_gamma   90.00
#
_symmetry.space_group_name_H-M   'P 1'
#
loop_
_entity.id
_entity.type
_entity.pdbx_description
1 polymer ?
#
loop_
_entity_poly.entity_id
_entity_poly.type
_entity_poly.pdbx_seq_one_letter_code
_entity_poly.pdbx_strand_id
1 'polypeptide(L)'
;MLLMKEPVQTSGVTEFISLNENEIKYFETKQKEVKGIQVSVTFADKQTGMTHTEDFSLWLTQTENSYFVRTLKHYFTEKEGN
;
A
#
# COMPACT_ATOMS: atom_id res chain seq x y z
N MET A 1 -9.77 -10.58 7.61
CA MET A 1 -8.44 -11.11 7.25
C MET A 1 -8.12 -10.63 5.85
N LEU A 2 -7.04 -9.85 5.66
CA LEU A 2 -6.61 -9.44 4.33
C LEU A 2 -5.79 -10.58 3.74
N LEU A 3 -6.23 -11.10 2.59
CA LEU A 3 -5.55 -12.17 1.88
C LEU A 3 -4.91 -11.57 0.62
N MET A 4 -3.64 -11.90 0.38
CA MET A 4 -2.90 -11.45 -0.80
C MET A 4 -2.45 -12.66 -1.59
N LYS A 5 -2.55 -12.60 -2.92
CA LYS A 5 -2.12 -13.70 -3.79
C LYS A 5 -0.62 -13.99 -3.67
N GLU A 6 0.17 -12.93 -3.69
CA GLU A 6 1.63 -12.97 -3.65
C GLU A 6 2.11 -11.88 -2.69
N PRO A 7 2.44 -12.21 -1.43
CA PRO A 7 2.89 -11.21 -0.46
C PRO A 7 4.24 -10.63 -0.90
N VAL A 8 4.36 -9.31 -0.84
CA VAL A 8 5.65 -8.61 -1.05
C VAL A 8 6.31 -8.46 0.31
N GLN A 9 7.51 -9.03 0.46
CA GLN A 9 8.31 -8.85 1.67
C GLN A 9 9.06 -7.52 1.60
N THR A 10 9.09 -6.80 2.72
CA THR A 10 10.00 -5.67 2.89
C THR A 10 11.43 -6.18 3.09
N SER A 11 12.42 -5.30 2.93
CA SER A 11 13.83 -5.63 3.18
C SER A 11 14.14 -5.96 4.65
N GLY A 12 13.17 -5.82 5.55
CA GLY A 12 13.30 -6.11 6.98
C GLY A 12 14.00 -5.02 7.79
N VAL A 13 14.60 -4.02 7.13
CA VAL A 13 15.29 -2.89 7.78
C VAL A 13 14.32 -1.80 8.25
N THR A 14 13.10 -1.80 7.72
CA THR A 14 12.05 -0.85 8.09
C THR A 14 10.95 -1.50 8.91
N GLU A 15 10.24 -0.69 9.69
CA GLU A 15 9.02 -1.07 10.42
C GLU A 15 7.84 -0.19 10.01
N PHE A 16 6.64 -0.77 10.02
CA PHE A 16 5.40 -0.03 9.76
C PHE A 16 5.09 0.88 10.94
N ILE A 17 4.83 2.15 10.65
CA ILE A 17 4.42 3.13 11.67
C ILE A 17 2.93 3.43 11.54
N SER A 18 2.47 3.86 10.36
CA SER A 18 1.08 4.24 10.17
C SER A 18 0.65 4.20 8.71
N LEU A 19 -0.65 3.99 8.51
CA LEU A 19 -1.36 4.27 7.26
C LEU A 19 -1.96 5.68 7.38
N ASN A 20 -1.70 6.55 6.41
CA ASN A 20 -2.34 7.86 6.38
C ASN A 20 -3.77 7.74 5.82
N GLU A 21 -4.74 7.60 6.72
CA GLU A 21 -6.15 7.43 6.35
C GLU A 21 -6.73 8.64 5.60
N ASN A 22 -6.15 9.83 5.80
CA ASN A 22 -6.58 11.05 5.12
C ASN A 22 -6.11 11.10 3.65
N GLU A 23 -5.17 10.25 3.24
CA GLU A 23 -4.61 10.20 1.89
C GLU A 23 -5.09 8.99 1.08
N ILE A 24 -6.10 8.27 1.57
CA ILE A 24 -6.70 7.15 0.84
C ILE A 24 -7.49 7.68 -0.36
N LYS A 25 -7.10 7.26 -1.56
CA LYS A 25 -7.79 7.60 -2.81
C LYS A 25 -8.38 6.35 -3.44
N TYR A 26 -9.65 6.42 -3.82
CA TYR A 26 -10.32 5.38 -4.58
C TYR A 26 -10.29 5.71 -6.06
N PHE A 27 -10.08 4.72 -6.92
CA PHE A 27 -10.12 4.91 -8.37
C PHE A 27 -10.83 3.75 -9.08
N GLU A 28 -11.49 4.10 -10.18
CA GLU A 28 -12.18 3.13 -11.03
C GLU A 28 -11.19 2.24 -11.77
N THR A 29 -11.55 0.97 -11.94
CA THR A 29 -10.75 0.01 -12.71
C THR A 29 -11.56 -0.53 -13.88
N LYS A 30 -10.88 -0.92 -14.95
CA LYS A 30 -11.53 -1.53 -16.12
C LYS A 30 -12.03 -2.96 -15.86
N GLN A 31 -11.66 -3.55 -14.73
CA GLN A 31 -12.01 -4.92 -14.38
C GLN A 31 -13.28 -4.91 -13.53
N LYS A 32 -14.27 -5.71 -13.94
CA LYS A 32 -15.52 -5.88 -13.19
C LYS A 32 -15.20 -6.38 -11.77
N GLU A 33 -15.86 -5.80 -10.76
CA GLU A 33 -15.74 -6.18 -9.35
C GLU A 33 -14.34 -6.00 -8.73
N VAL A 34 -13.49 -5.18 -9.36
CA VAL A 34 -12.18 -4.79 -8.82
C VAL A 34 -12.19 -3.30 -8.48
N LYS A 35 -11.88 -2.99 -7.21
CA LYS A 35 -11.72 -1.62 -6.71
C LYS A 35 -10.25 -1.24 -6.66
N GLY A 36 -9.91 -0.06 -7.18
CA GLY A 36 -8.58 0.52 -7.05
C GLY A 36 -8.50 1.40 -5.81
N ILE A 37 -7.46 1.22 -5.00
CA ILE A 37 -7.18 2.07 -3.83
C ILE A 37 -5.71 2.48 -3.88
N GLN A 38 -5.44 3.77 -3.69
CA GLN A 38 -4.11 4.27 -3.38
C GLN A 38 -4.03 4.60 -1.89
N VAL A 39 -2.96 4.17 -1.25
CA VAL A 39 -2.68 4.38 0.17
C VAL A 39 -1.27 4.93 0.35
N SER A 40 -1.10 5.75 1.38
CA SER A 40 0.17 6.35 1.79
C SER A 40 0.56 5.74 3.14
N VAL A 41 1.73 5.11 3.21
CA VAL A 41 2.19 4.36 4.39
C VAL A 41 3.52 4.92 4.86
N THR A 42 3.61 5.22 6.16
CA THR A 42 4.84 5.68 6.79
C THR A 42 5.57 4.50 7.41
N PHE A 43 6.86 4.41 7.09
CA PHE A 43 7.79 3.46 7.68
C PHE A 43 8.89 4.19 8.45
N ALA A 44 9.47 3.52 9.44
CA ALA A 44 10.69 3.96 10.11
C ALA A 44 11.84 2.98 9.82
N ASP A 45 13.03 3.51 9.57
CA ASP A 45 14.25 2.70 9.57
C ASP A 45 14.59 2.28 11.00
N LYS A 46 14.79 0.97 11.22
CA LYS A 46 15.00 0.40 12.56
C LYS A 46 16.34 0.79 13.20
N GLN A 47 17.32 1.22 12.41
CA GLN A 47 18.65 1.57 12.94
C GLN A 47 18.76 3.05 13.29
N THR A 48 18.16 3.91 12.47
CA THR A 48 18.30 5.37 12.55
C THR A 48 17.06 6.06 13.11
N GLY A 49 15.91 5.38 13.08
CA GLY A 49 14.61 5.96 13.45
C GLY A 49 14.06 6.97 12.44
N MET A 50 14.74 7.18 11.31
CA MET A 50 14.27 8.09 10.26
C MET A 50 13.01 7.54 9.60
N THR A 51 12.00 8.40 9.45
CA THR A 51 10.75 8.04 8.80
C THR A 51 10.74 8.46 7.32
N HIS A 52 10.06 7.67 6.51
CA HIS A 52 9.72 8.00 5.13
C HIS A 52 8.33 7.47 4.80
N THR A 53 7.70 8.06 3.79
CA THR A 53 6.36 7.71 3.36
C THR A 53 6.40 7.18 1.94
N GLU A 54 5.72 6.05 1.72
CA GLU A 54 5.64 5.38 0.42
C GLU A 54 4.18 5.24 -0.01
N ASP A 55 3.92 5.44 -1.29
CA ASP A 55 2.60 5.31 -1.90
C ASP A 55 2.43 3.95 -2.59
N PHE A 56 1.33 3.27 -2.27
CA PHE A 56 0.97 1.99 -2.86
C PHE A 56 -0.38 2.06 -3.54
N SER A 57 -0.49 1.43 -4.70
CA SER A 57 -1.76 1.14 -5.34
C SER A 57 -2.13 -0.33 -5.16
N LEU A 58 -3.35 -0.58 -4.69
CA LEU A 58 -3.93 -1.89 -4.49
C LEU A 58 -5.14 -2.09 -5.40
N TRP A 59 -5.27 -3.30 -5.92
CA TRP A 59 -6.46 -3.76 -6.64
C TRP A 59 -7.14 -4.82 -5.81
N LEU A 60 -8.32 -4.49 -5.29
CA LEU A 60 -9.05 -5.30 -4.34
C LEU A 60 -10.28 -5.93 -4.98
N THR A 61 -10.53 -7.19 -4.65
CA THR A 61 -11.84 -7.84 -4.89
C THR A 61 -12.51 -8.12 -3.55
N GLN A 62 -13.80 -7.82 -3.47
CA GLN A 62 -14.60 -8.15 -2.30
C GLN A 62 -14.97 -9.63 -2.32
N THR A 63 -14.78 -10.29 -1.19
CA THR A 63 -15.30 -11.64 -0.89
C THR A 63 -16.42 -11.50 0.15
N GLU A 64 -17.08 -12.59 0.52
CA GLU A 64 -18.20 -12.57 1.47
C GLU A 64 -17.87 -11.81 2.78
N ASN A 65 -16.66 -11.99 3.32
CA ASN A 65 -16.27 -11.43 4.63
C ASN A 65 -14.94 -10.66 4.62
N SER A 66 -14.35 -10.40 3.45
CA SER A 66 -13.02 -9.78 3.38
C SER A 66 -12.71 -9.13 2.03
N TYR A 67 -11.61 -8.36 1.98
CA TYR A 67 -11.00 -7.92 0.74
C TYR A 67 -9.77 -8.78 0.42
N PHE A 68 -9.68 -9.19 -0.85
CA PHE A 68 -8.53 -9.88 -1.39
C PHE A 68 -7.69 -8.91 -2.23
N VAL A 69 -6.40 -8.79 -1.92
CA VAL A 69 -5.45 -8.01 -2.71
C VAL A 69 -4.99 -8.84 -3.90
N ARG A 70 -5.47 -8.47 -5.09
CA ARG A 70 -5.06 -9.10 -6.35
C ARG A 70 -3.67 -8.65 -6.78
N THR A 71 -3.44 -7.34 -6.69
CA THR A 71 -2.22 -6.68 -7.15
C THR A 71 -1.88 -5.58 -6.16
N LEU A 72 -0.59 -5.47 -5.85
CA LEU A 72 -0.01 -4.33 -5.14
C LEU A 72 1.10 -3.78 -6.03
N LYS A 73 1.12 -2.47 -6.22
CA LYS A 73 2.21 -1.76 -6.90
C LYS A 73 2.73 -0.67 -5.98
N HIS A 74 4.04 -0.68 -5.77
CA HIS A 74 4.75 0.43 -5.18
C HIS A 74 4.95 1.49 -6.26
N TYR A 75 4.34 2.67 -6.09
CA TYR A 75 4.68 3.83 -6.91
C TYR A 75 5.77 4.59 -6.18
N PHE A 76 7.02 4.14 -6.33
CA PHE A 76 8.16 4.96 -5.95
C PHE A 76 8.23 6.13 -6.94
N THR A 77 7.51 7.21 -6.66
CA THR A 77 7.98 8.52 -7.08
C THR A 77 9.00 8.93 -6.03
N GLU A 78 10.29 8.89 -6.38
CA GLU A 78 11.21 9.88 -5.82
C GLU A 78 10.50 11.22 -6.03
N LYS A 79 9.86 11.75 -4.99
CA LYS A 79 9.71 13.18 -4.92
C LYS A 79 11.12 13.66 -4.68
N GLU A 80 11.84 13.92 -5.77
CA GLU A 80 13.03 14.75 -5.73
C GLU A 80 12.66 15.96 -4.86
N GLY A 81 13.34 16.06 -3.72
CA GLY A 81 13.36 17.30 -2.98
C GLY A 81 13.97 18.37 -3.88
N ASN A 82 13.22 19.45 -4.05
CA ASN A 82 13.74 20.81 -4.12
C ASN A 82 12.63 21.77 -3.70
#